data_AF-A0A9D8YCM6-F1
#
_entry.id   AF-A0A9D8YCM6-F1
#
_cell.length_a   1.000
_cell.length_b   1.000
_cell.length_c   1.000
_cell.angle_alpha   90.00
_cell.angle_beta   90.00
_cell.angle_gamma   90.00
#
_symmetry.space_group_name_H-M   'P 1'
#
loop_
_entity.id
_entity.type
_entity.pdbx_description
1 polymer ?
#
loop_
_entity_poly.entity_id
_entity_poly.type
_entity_poly.pdbx_seq_one_letter_code
_entity_poly.pdbx_strand_id
1 'polypeptide(L)'
;MRTSLLLVLSFALICSCSSQKELARKSVYNFSIDGEQFQITSINTESGEGTNFLSRTSETGTTILKARDLNQDGTIDIILKGSWSLFEANLIYNEGIVSAKAAGNFAERTSLRTFEFQTSLNLFTIKSYSSDPENVSNLFIIIDKTTNSESIFQDSNADGKLESTEKGTFDFKKADILYAEVLKEGIDRDQILFIDGIYMVKKASELLTYSNN
;
A
#
# COMPACT_ATOMS: atom_id res chain seq x y z
N MET A 1 7.70 37.33 -46.52
CA MET A 1 6.71 36.37 -45.95
C MET A 1 7.17 34.91 -45.92
N ARG A 2 8.46 34.57 -46.09
CA ARG A 2 8.94 33.16 -46.00
C ARG A 2 9.75 32.84 -44.73
N THR A 3 10.29 33.85 -44.04
CA THR A 3 11.12 33.69 -42.83
C THR A 3 10.32 33.46 -41.56
N SER A 4 9.06 33.91 -41.48
CA SER A 4 8.21 33.74 -40.29
C SER A 4 7.66 32.30 -40.13
N LEU A 5 7.62 31.50 -41.19
CA LEU A 5 7.07 30.13 -41.13
C LEU A 5 8.06 29.13 -40.51
N LEU A 6 9.37 29.36 -40.68
CA LEU A 6 10.42 28.50 -40.09
C LEU A 6 10.56 28.67 -38.58
N LEU A 7 10.27 29.87 -38.05
CA LEU A 7 10.37 30.12 -36.61
C LEU A 7 9.25 29.41 -35.82
N VAL A 8 8.05 29.28 -36.41
CA VAL A 8 6.90 28.61 -35.77
C VAL A 8 7.08 27.09 -35.73
N LEU A 9 7.71 26.49 -36.75
CA LEU A 9 7.97 25.05 -36.78
C LEU A 9 9.05 24.62 -35.78
N SER A 10 9.99 25.52 -35.46
CA SER A 10 11.05 25.29 -34.48
C SER A 10 10.53 25.22 -33.04
N PHE A 11 9.44 25.95 -32.74
CA PHE A 11 8.85 26.01 -31.41
C PHE A 11 7.91 24.82 -31.09
N ALA A 12 7.41 24.12 -32.10
CA ALA A 12 6.52 22.98 -31.92
C ALA A 12 7.24 21.68 -31.48
N LEU A 13 8.56 21.58 -31.70
CA LEU A 13 9.34 20.38 -31.39
C LEU A 13 9.83 20.30 -29.93
N ILE A 14 9.69 21.37 -29.14
CA ILE A 14 10.15 21.43 -27.74
C ILE A 14 9.05 21.11 -26.72
N CYS A 15 7.80 20.91 -27.15
CA CYS A 15 6.67 20.61 -26.26
C CYS A 15 6.29 19.13 -26.20
N SER A 16 7.08 18.22 -26.78
CA SER A 16 6.87 16.78 -26.63
C SER A 16 7.45 16.27 -25.30
N CYS A 17 6.93 16.78 -24.18
CA CYS A 17 7.13 16.15 -22.88
C CYS A 17 6.30 14.85 -22.90
N SER A 18 6.94 13.77 -23.34
CA SER A 18 6.37 12.43 -23.27
C SER A 18 6.20 12.10 -21.78
N SER A 19 4.96 12.11 -21.31
CA SER A 19 4.60 11.53 -20.02
C SER A 19 4.83 10.03 -20.11
N GLN A 20 6.04 9.57 -19.78
CA GLN A 20 6.33 8.14 -19.66
C GLN A 20 5.49 7.60 -18.51
N LYS A 21 4.57 6.68 -18.82
CA LYS A 21 3.84 5.95 -17.79
C LYS A 21 4.84 5.11 -16.99
N GLU A 22 4.83 5.29 -15.69
CA GLU A 22 5.67 4.55 -14.74
C GLU A 22 5.41 3.04 -14.92
N LEU A 23 6.46 2.25 -15.19
CA LEU A 23 6.33 0.80 -15.37
C LEU A 23 6.58 0.09 -14.04
N ALA A 24 5.63 -0.75 -13.62
CA ALA A 24 5.79 -1.57 -12.44
C ALA A 24 6.97 -2.56 -12.61
N ARG A 25 7.87 -2.59 -11.63
CA ARG A 25 8.97 -3.54 -11.49
C ARG A 25 8.49 -4.80 -10.78
N LYS A 26 8.72 -5.96 -11.38
CA LYS A 26 8.40 -7.27 -10.81
C LYS A 26 9.68 -7.99 -10.38
N SER A 27 9.70 -8.50 -9.15
CA SER A 27 10.72 -9.42 -8.66
C SER A 27 10.09 -10.72 -8.18
N VAL A 28 10.85 -11.82 -8.28
CA VAL A 28 10.38 -13.17 -7.94
C VAL A 28 11.45 -13.86 -7.12
N TYR A 29 11.04 -14.44 -6.00
CA TYR A 29 11.89 -15.26 -5.13
C TYR A 29 11.23 -16.62 -4.94
N ASN A 30 11.97 -17.69 -5.25
CA ASN A 30 11.50 -19.07 -5.10
C ASN A 30 12.21 -19.71 -3.91
N PHE A 31 11.48 -20.50 -3.13
CA PHE A 31 11.98 -21.20 -1.95
C PHE A 31 11.19 -22.49 -1.73
N SER A 32 11.70 -23.35 -0.84
CA SER A 32 11.06 -24.64 -0.56
C SER A 32 10.99 -24.94 0.94
N ILE A 33 9.89 -25.52 1.38
CA ILE A 33 9.67 -25.99 2.75
C ILE A 33 9.14 -27.41 2.65
N ASP A 34 9.78 -28.35 3.35
CA ASP A 34 9.42 -29.77 3.35
C ASP A 34 9.25 -30.40 1.95
N GLY A 35 10.06 -29.95 0.99
CA GLY A 35 10.03 -30.40 -0.40
C GLY A 35 8.97 -29.72 -1.27
N GLU A 36 8.07 -28.93 -0.69
CA GLU A 36 7.07 -28.15 -1.43
C GLU A 36 7.67 -26.82 -1.93
N GLN A 37 7.33 -26.43 -3.16
CA GLN A 37 7.86 -25.21 -3.80
C GLN A 37 6.91 -24.03 -3.64
N PHE A 38 7.45 -22.92 -3.19
CA PHE A 38 6.74 -21.66 -2.97
C PHE A 38 7.43 -20.52 -3.71
N GLN A 39 6.66 -19.46 -3.97
CA GLN A 39 7.13 -18.27 -4.65
C GLN A 39 6.57 -17.02 -4.00
N ILE A 40 7.46 -16.07 -3.68
CA ILE A 40 7.11 -14.69 -3.36
C ILE A 40 7.32 -13.84 -4.63
N THR A 41 6.27 -13.20 -5.12
CA THR A 41 6.36 -12.23 -6.21
C THR A 41 6.09 -10.84 -5.66
N SER A 42 7.02 -9.91 -5.81
CA SER A 42 6.79 -8.50 -5.49
C SER A 42 6.50 -7.73 -6.78
N ILE A 43 5.48 -6.90 -6.76
CA ILE A 43 5.16 -5.95 -7.83
C ILE A 43 5.23 -4.55 -7.22
N ASN A 44 6.12 -3.72 -7.74
CA ASN A 44 6.47 -2.43 -7.18
C ASN A 44 6.41 -1.33 -8.24
N THR A 45 5.96 -0.13 -7.90
CA THR A 45 6.20 1.08 -8.66
C THR A 45 7.61 1.63 -8.37
N GLU A 46 8.13 2.56 -9.19
CA GLU A 46 9.39 3.23 -8.86
C GLU A 46 9.22 4.14 -7.65
N SER A 47 8.02 4.68 -7.47
CA SER A 47 7.67 5.45 -6.27
C SER A 47 7.76 4.65 -4.99
N GLY A 48 7.89 3.31 -5.05
CA GLY A 48 8.12 2.45 -3.90
C GLY A 48 6.87 1.77 -3.33
N GLU A 49 5.69 2.07 -3.87
CA GLU A 49 4.46 1.35 -3.55
C GLU A 49 4.50 -0.03 -4.18
N GLY A 50 3.90 -1.02 -3.53
CA GLY A 50 3.92 -2.35 -4.07
C GLY A 50 3.10 -3.32 -3.26
N THR A 51 3.04 -4.54 -3.76
CA THR A 51 2.37 -5.65 -3.11
C THR A 51 3.21 -6.90 -3.30
N ASN A 52 3.17 -7.77 -2.30
CA ASN A 52 3.78 -9.08 -2.38
C ASN A 52 2.69 -10.14 -2.54
N PHE A 53 2.97 -11.15 -3.34
CA PHE A 53 2.13 -12.32 -3.47
C PHE A 53 2.90 -13.55 -3.03
N LEU A 54 2.35 -14.29 -2.08
CA LEU A 54 2.75 -15.67 -1.83
C LEU A 54 1.96 -16.56 -2.78
N SER A 55 2.64 -17.51 -3.43
CA SER A 55 1.99 -18.51 -4.27
C SER A 55 2.62 -19.88 -4.13
N ARG A 56 1.78 -20.90 -4.29
CA ARG A 56 2.20 -22.29 -4.41
C ARG A 56 1.56 -22.87 -5.67
N THR A 57 2.36 -23.63 -6.41
CA THR A 57 1.92 -24.29 -7.64
C THR A 57 2.01 -25.81 -7.45
N SER A 58 1.02 -26.54 -7.92
CA SER A 58 1.06 -28.01 -7.98
C SER A 58 2.15 -28.49 -8.93
N GLU A 59 2.47 -29.78 -8.88
CA GLU A 59 3.38 -30.43 -9.85
C GLU A 59 2.93 -30.26 -11.30
N THR A 60 1.62 -30.13 -11.52
CA THR A 60 1.01 -29.92 -12.85
C THR A 60 1.01 -28.45 -13.29
N GLY A 61 1.63 -27.54 -12.54
CA GLY A 61 1.69 -26.12 -12.89
C GLY A 61 0.44 -25.31 -12.50
N THR A 62 -0.49 -25.89 -11.73
CA THR A 62 -1.71 -25.20 -11.29
C THR A 62 -1.47 -24.45 -9.98
N THR A 63 -1.70 -23.14 -9.94
CA THR A 63 -1.65 -22.38 -8.68
C THR A 63 -2.71 -22.92 -7.71
N ILE A 64 -2.28 -23.46 -6.57
CA ILE A 64 -3.14 -24.03 -5.51
C ILE A 64 -3.27 -23.09 -4.31
N LEU A 65 -2.29 -22.21 -4.11
CA LEU A 65 -2.35 -21.12 -3.14
C LEU A 65 -1.98 -19.82 -3.84
N LYS A 66 -2.75 -18.76 -3.57
CA LYS A 66 -2.33 -17.38 -3.83
C LYS A 66 -2.80 -16.53 -2.67
N ALA A 67 -1.88 -15.81 -2.06
CA ALA A 67 -2.15 -14.88 -0.96
C ALA A 67 -1.41 -13.57 -1.21
N ARG A 68 -1.84 -12.49 -0.56
CA ARG A 68 -1.37 -11.14 -0.83
C ARG A 68 -1.04 -10.41 0.48
N ASP A 69 0.12 -9.78 0.47
CA ASP A 69 0.56 -8.74 1.40
C ASP A 69 0.46 -7.41 0.62
N LEU A 70 -0.42 -6.53 1.10
CA LEU A 70 -0.86 -5.31 0.43
C LEU A 70 0.13 -4.15 0.60
N ASN A 71 0.84 -4.06 1.73
CA ASN A 71 1.77 -2.96 2.05
C ASN A 71 3.24 -3.38 2.10
N GLN A 72 3.53 -4.66 1.84
CA GLN A 72 4.88 -5.22 1.93
C GLN A 72 5.44 -5.18 3.35
N ASP A 73 4.59 -5.24 4.38
CA ASP A 73 5.02 -5.20 5.78
C ASP A 73 5.49 -6.57 6.31
N GLY A 74 5.44 -7.60 5.46
CA GLY A 74 5.83 -8.96 5.81
C GLY A 74 4.68 -9.81 6.35
N THR A 75 3.45 -9.29 6.35
CA THR A 75 2.24 -10.00 6.75
C THR A 75 1.30 -10.18 5.56
N ILE A 76 0.81 -11.40 5.35
CA ILE A 76 -0.27 -11.67 4.41
C ILE A 76 -1.59 -11.16 4.99
N ASP A 77 -2.24 -10.27 4.25
CA ASP A 77 -3.55 -9.70 4.58
C ASP A 77 -4.70 -10.55 4.05
N ILE A 78 -4.56 -11.10 2.83
CA ILE A 78 -5.69 -11.71 2.10
C ILE A 78 -5.28 -13.02 1.43
N ILE A 79 -6.14 -14.03 1.53
CA ILE A 79 -6.08 -15.26 0.72
C ILE A 79 -6.91 -15.06 -0.55
N LEU A 80 -6.26 -15.05 -1.71
CA LEU A 80 -6.91 -14.89 -3.02
C LEU A 80 -7.34 -16.22 -3.64
N LYS A 81 -6.64 -17.31 -3.31
CA LYS A 81 -6.92 -18.67 -3.81
C LYS A 81 -6.39 -19.72 -2.84
N GLY A 82 -7.15 -20.79 -2.66
CA GLY A 82 -6.80 -21.92 -1.80
C GLY A 82 -7.64 -21.94 -0.53
N SER A 83 -7.55 -23.04 0.23
CA SER A 83 -8.28 -23.24 1.49
C SER A 83 -7.44 -22.93 2.74
N TRP A 84 -6.28 -22.30 2.56
CA TRP A 84 -5.37 -22.00 3.65
C TRP A 84 -5.92 -20.85 4.49
N SER A 85 -5.66 -20.91 5.79
CA SER A 85 -5.88 -19.78 6.69
C SER A 85 -4.81 -18.70 6.51
N LEU A 86 -5.11 -17.47 6.94
CA LEU A 86 -4.12 -16.40 7.04
C LEU A 86 -2.95 -16.80 7.94
N PHE A 87 -3.20 -17.56 9.01
CA PHE A 87 -2.15 -18.04 9.90
C PHE A 87 -1.15 -18.95 9.17
N GLU A 88 -1.64 -19.97 8.46
CA GLU A 88 -0.79 -20.88 7.68
C GLU A 88 -0.03 -20.15 6.57
N ALA A 89 -0.70 -19.24 5.86
CA ALA A 89 -0.06 -18.43 4.83
C ALA A 89 1.04 -17.55 5.40
N ASN A 90 0.82 -16.90 6.55
CA ASN A 90 1.81 -16.06 7.22
C ASN A 90 3.02 -16.86 7.72
N LEU A 91 2.81 -18.09 8.21
CA LEU A 91 3.90 -18.95 8.64
C LEU A 91 4.86 -19.26 7.48
N ILE A 92 4.32 -19.69 6.34
CA ILE A 92 5.11 -19.94 5.12
C ILE A 92 5.72 -18.66 4.54
N TYR A 93 4.97 -17.56 4.55
CA TYR A 93 5.44 -16.29 4.03
C TYR A 93 6.66 -15.78 4.81
N ASN A 94 6.62 -15.86 6.14
CA ASN A 94 7.72 -15.48 7.01
C ASN A 94 8.98 -16.32 6.78
N GLU A 95 8.85 -17.63 6.62
CA GLU A 95 9.98 -18.50 6.24
C GLU A 95 10.59 -18.08 4.89
N GLY A 96 9.74 -17.75 3.92
CA GLY A 96 10.19 -17.20 2.63
C GLY A 96 10.94 -15.88 2.76
N ILE A 97 10.47 -14.96 3.61
CA ILE A 97 11.14 -13.69 3.91
C ILE A 97 12.49 -13.92 4.59
N VAL A 98 12.54 -14.80 5.60
CA VAL A 98 13.78 -15.15 6.31
C VAL A 98 14.80 -15.73 5.34
N SER A 99 14.37 -16.64 4.47
CA SER A 99 15.22 -17.23 3.44
C SER A 99 15.71 -16.19 2.43
N ALA A 100 14.84 -15.27 1.98
CA ALA A 100 15.21 -14.18 1.08
C ALA A 100 16.23 -13.23 1.73
N LYS A 101 16.04 -12.89 3.02
CA LYS A 101 16.97 -12.07 3.81
C LYS A 101 18.35 -12.75 3.91
N ALA A 102 18.38 -14.04 4.24
CA ALA A 102 19.62 -14.80 4.32
C ALA A 102 20.36 -14.87 2.97
N ALA A 103 19.62 -14.89 1.86
CA ALA A 103 20.17 -14.87 0.51
C ALA A 103 20.57 -13.47 -0.01
N GLY A 104 20.35 -12.40 0.77
CA GLY A 104 20.60 -11.03 0.34
C GLY A 104 19.61 -10.50 -0.71
N ASN A 105 18.48 -11.18 -0.90
CA ASN A 105 17.45 -10.87 -1.91
C ASN A 105 16.23 -10.15 -1.31
N PHE A 106 16.35 -9.62 -0.09
CA PHE A 106 15.29 -8.89 0.59
C PHE A 106 15.66 -7.42 0.78
N ALA A 107 14.73 -6.53 0.44
CA ALA A 107 14.83 -5.11 0.76
C ALA A 107 13.60 -4.72 1.58
N GLU A 108 13.83 -4.27 2.81
CA GLU A 108 12.76 -3.74 3.67
C GLU A 108 12.23 -2.44 3.09
N ARG A 109 10.91 -2.26 3.12
CA ARG A 109 10.26 -1.04 2.64
C ARG A 109 9.35 -0.50 3.72
N THR A 110 9.43 0.80 3.95
CA THR A 110 8.50 1.52 4.81
C THR A 110 7.30 1.94 3.97
N SER A 111 6.09 1.66 4.43
CA SER A 111 4.86 2.12 3.75
C SER A 111 4.89 3.64 3.61
N LEU A 112 4.76 4.13 2.37
CA LEU A 112 5.05 5.52 2.03
C LEU A 112 3.91 6.48 2.33
N ARG A 113 2.69 5.98 2.55
CA ARG A 113 1.46 6.76 2.71
C ARG A 113 0.82 6.47 4.07
N THR A 114 1.53 6.88 5.12
CA THR A 114 1.07 6.75 6.51
C THR A 114 0.90 8.12 7.14
N PHE A 115 -0.29 8.40 7.67
CA PHE A 115 -0.60 9.58 8.46
C PHE A 115 -0.86 9.15 9.89
N GLU A 116 -0.21 9.83 10.84
CA GLU A 116 -0.41 9.58 12.26
C GLU A 116 -0.89 10.84 12.97
N PHE A 117 -1.93 10.67 13.78
CA PHE A 117 -2.48 11.70 14.64
C PHE A 117 -2.64 11.15 16.04
N GLN A 118 -2.11 11.84 17.04
CA GLN A 118 -2.18 11.38 18.42
C GLN A 118 -2.97 12.34 19.31
N THR A 119 -3.70 11.74 20.24
CA THR A 119 -4.34 12.41 21.38
C THR A 119 -3.69 11.92 22.67
N SER A 120 -4.22 12.37 23.81
CA SER A 120 -3.80 11.85 25.12
C SER A 120 -4.11 10.36 25.28
N LEU A 121 -5.23 9.88 24.72
CA LEU A 121 -5.73 8.52 24.92
C LEU A 121 -5.43 7.58 23.76
N ASN A 122 -5.38 8.08 22.53
CA ASN A 122 -5.30 7.24 21.34
C ASN A 122 -4.20 7.71 20.39
N LEU A 123 -3.57 6.76 19.70
CA LEU A 123 -2.85 6.98 18.45
C LEU A 123 -3.75 6.51 17.31
N PHE A 124 -3.94 7.39 16.34
CA PHE A 124 -4.68 7.13 15.11
C PHE A 124 -3.71 7.06 13.95
N THR A 125 -3.87 6.04 13.11
CA THR A 125 -3.07 5.88 11.91
C THR A 125 -3.99 5.65 10.72
N ILE A 126 -3.80 6.41 9.65
CA ILE A 126 -4.38 6.14 8.34
C ILE A 126 -3.26 5.67 7.43
N LYS A 127 -3.45 4.50 6.82
CA LYS A 127 -2.57 3.99 5.77
C LYS A 127 -3.36 3.95 4.46
N SER A 128 -2.88 4.66 3.45
CA SER A 128 -3.48 4.59 2.10
C SER A 128 -2.74 3.59 1.22
N TYR A 129 -3.51 2.80 0.50
CA TYR A 129 -3.05 1.75 -0.39
C TYR A 129 -3.54 2.07 -1.79
N SER A 130 -2.64 2.05 -2.76
CA SER A 130 -3.00 2.21 -4.18
C SER A 130 -2.16 1.23 -4.98
N SER A 131 -2.83 0.28 -5.65
CA SER A 131 -2.18 -0.50 -6.71
C SER A 131 -2.26 0.19 -8.07
N ASP A 132 -3.24 1.07 -8.23
CA ASP A 132 -3.43 1.98 -9.34
C ASP A 132 -4.30 3.18 -8.86
N PRO A 133 -4.37 4.29 -9.62
CA PRO A 133 -5.10 5.49 -9.21
C PRO A 133 -6.62 5.30 -9.04
N GLU A 134 -7.21 4.23 -9.62
CA GLU A 134 -8.64 3.97 -9.59
C GLU A 134 -9.03 3.04 -8.43
N ASN A 135 -8.08 2.30 -7.87
CA ASN A 135 -8.25 1.35 -6.78
C ASN A 135 -7.43 1.79 -5.57
N VAL A 136 -7.97 2.75 -4.83
CA VAL A 136 -7.41 3.24 -3.57
C VAL A 136 -8.26 2.73 -2.41
N SER A 137 -7.60 2.26 -1.36
CA SER A 137 -8.24 1.93 -0.09
C SER A 137 -7.46 2.51 1.07
N ASN A 138 -8.13 2.69 2.20
CA ASN A 138 -7.53 3.14 3.45
C ASN A 138 -7.73 2.09 4.54
N LEU A 139 -6.69 1.88 5.36
CA LEU A 139 -6.84 1.26 6.67
C LEU A 139 -6.78 2.33 7.74
N PHE A 140 -7.77 2.31 8.62
CA PHE A 140 -7.82 3.14 9.81
C PHE A 140 -7.51 2.30 11.04
N ILE A 141 -6.44 2.66 11.74
CA ILE A 141 -5.94 1.93 12.91
C ILE A 141 -6.08 2.85 14.13
N ILE A 142 -6.66 2.30 15.20
CA ILE A 142 -6.78 2.97 16.50
C ILE A 142 -6.01 2.14 17.53
N ILE A 143 -5.06 2.78 18.20
CA ILE A 143 -4.33 2.21 19.33
C ILE A 143 -4.71 2.98 20.59
N ASP A 144 -5.38 2.31 21.54
CA ASP A 144 -5.62 2.84 22.88
C ASP A 144 -4.31 2.80 23.67
N LYS A 145 -3.81 3.96 24.08
CA LYS A 145 -2.50 4.10 24.76
C LYS A 145 -2.52 3.61 26.20
N THR A 146 -3.70 3.41 26.79
CA THR A 146 -3.88 2.94 28.16
C THR A 146 -3.83 1.42 28.22
N THR A 147 -4.54 0.76 27.31
CA THR A 147 -4.65 -0.71 27.28
C THR A 147 -3.68 -1.35 26.28
N ASN A 148 -3.07 -0.55 25.40
CA ASN A 148 -2.33 -0.98 24.24
C ASN A 148 -3.15 -1.88 23.29
N SER A 149 -4.48 -1.74 23.30
CA SER A 149 -5.36 -2.47 22.41
C SER A 149 -5.42 -1.81 21.03
N GLU A 150 -5.37 -2.64 19.99
CA GLU A 150 -5.46 -2.21 18.60
C GLU A 150 -6.82 -2.58 17.99
N SER A 151 -7.38 -1.67 17.20
CA SER A 151 -8.51 -1.95 16.31
C SER A 151 -8.23 -1.43 14.91
N ILE A 152 -8.62 -2.20 13.90
CA ILE A 152 -8.33 -1.94 12.48
C ILE A 152 -9.65 -1.97 11.71
N PHE A 153 -9.87 -0.93 10.93
CA PHE A 153 -11.04 -0.74 10.09
C PHE A 153 -10.62 -0.47 8.65
N GLN A 154 -11.48 -0.81 7.71
CA GLN A 154 -11.23 -0.63 6.29
C GLN A 154 -12.21 0.36 5.68
N ASP A 155 -11.68 1.22 4.81
CA ASP A 155 -12.39 2.06 3.83
C ASP A 155 -11.90 1.61 2.45
N SER A 156 -12.71 0.84 1.74
CA SER A 156 -12.30 0.00 0.62
C SER A 156 -12.17 0.78 -0.69
N ASN A 157 -12.84 1.93 -0.78
CA ASN A 157 -12.82 2.83 -1.91
C ASN A 157 -12.19 4.19 -1.57
N ALA A 158 -11.65 4.32 -0.36
CA ALA A 158 -11.07 5.54 0.17
C ALA A 158 -12.04 6.74 0.11
N ASP A 159 -13.34 6.51 0.26
CA ASP A 159 -14.38 7.55 0.16
C ASP A 159 -14.65 8.29 1.47
N GLY A 160 -13.94 7.92 2.53
CA GLY A 160 -14.06 8.49 3.87
C GLY A 160 -15.09 7.80 4.75
N LYS A 161 -15.58 6.62 4.37
CA LYS A 161 -16.47 5.79 5.18
C LYS A 161 -15.85 4.44 5.45
N LEU A 162 -16.00 3.95 6.66
CA LEU A 162 -15.57 2.59 6.99
C LEU A 162 -16.64 1.59 6.52
N GLU A 163 -16.23 0.43 5.99
CA GLU A 163 -17.15 -0.68 5.66
C GLU A 163 -16.95 -1.95 6.49
N SER A 164 -15.74 -2.22 6.98
CA SER A 164 -15.44 -3.43 7.75
C SER A 164 -14.53 -3.18 8.95
N THR A 165 -14.59 -4.12 9.91
CA THR A 165 -13.61 -4.27 10.98
C THR A 165 -12.77 -5.49 10.68
N GLU A 166 -11.47 -5.27 10.50
CA GLU A 166 -10.49 -6.35 10.29
C GLU A 166 -10.02 -6.93 11.63
N LYS A 167 -9.90 -6.07 12.67
CA LYS A 167 -9.38 -6.47 13.98
C LYS A 167 -9.93 -5.58 15.10
N GLY A 168 -10.04 -6.17 16.29
CA GLY A 168 -10.28 -5.44 17.54
C GLY A 168 -11.75 -5.37 17.94
N THR A 169 -12.01 -4.68 19.05
CA THR A 169 -13.36 -4.60 19.67
C THR A 169 -13.85 -3.16 19.82
N PHE A 170 -13.16 -2.19 19.21
CA PHE A 170 -13.60 -0.79 19.25
C PHE A 170 -14.93 -0.64 18.51
N ASP A 171 -15.82 0.19 19.04
CA ASP A 171 -17.15 0.36 18.47
C ASP A 171 -17.08 0.99 17.07
N PHE A 172 -17.66 0.30 16.08
CA PHE A 172 -17.57 0.68 14.68
C PHE A 172 -18.12 2.09 14.41
N LYS A 173 -19.26 2.46 15.02
CA LYS A 173 -19.88 3.78 14.80
C LYS A 173 -19.00 4.89 15.36
N LYS A 174 -18.38 4.67 16.52
CA LYS A 174 -17.40 5.61 17.07
C LYS A 174 -16.15 5.69 16.20
N ALA A 175 -15.69 4.56 15.66
CA ALA A 175 -14.55 4.54 14.74
C ALA A 175 -14.82 5.36 13.48
N ASP A 176 -16.01 5.27 12.90
CA ASP A 176 -16.39 6.02 11.69
C ASP A 176 -16.40 7.54 11.93
N ILE A 177 -16.90 7.98 13.08
CA ILE A 177 -16.84 9.40 13.49
C ILE A 177 -15.38 9.86 13.65
N LEU A 178 -14.56 9.08 14.38
CA LEU A 178 -13.15 9.41 14.59
C LEU A 178 -12.36 9.40 13.29
N TYR A 179 -12.69 8.50 12.36
CA TYR A 179 -12.04 8.43 11.06
C TYR A 179 -12.25 9.71 10.26
N ALA A 180 -13.49 10.23 10.21
CA ALA A 180 -13.79 11.50 9.57
C ALA A 180 -13.04 12.69 10.23
N GLU A 181 -12.92 12.69 11.56
CA GLU A 181 -12.13 13.71 12.29
C GLU A 181 -10.63 13.64 11.95
N VAL A 182 -10.07 12.43 11.91
CA VAL A 182 -8.65 12.21 11.59
C VAL A 182 -8.34 12.54 10.13
N LEU A 183 -9.24 12.21 9.18
CA LEU A 183 -9.14 12.63 7.78
C LEU A 183 -9.10 14.15 7.66
N LYS A 184 -9.99 14.84 8.37
CA LYS A 184 -10.01 16.31 8.41
C LYS A 184 -8.70 16.87 8.96
N GLU A 185 -8.19 16.34 10.08
CA GLU A 185 -6.89 16.73 10.63
C GLU A 185 -5.74 16.53 9.62
N GLY A 186 -5.76 15.41 8.88
CA GLY A 186 -4.76 15.14 7.85
C GLY A 186 -4.83 16.12 6.68
N ILE A 187 -6.02 16.53 6.26
CA ILE A 187 -6.21 17.57 5.23
C ILE A 187 -5.73 18.93 5.74
N ASP A 188 -6.12 19.32 6.95
CA ASP A 188 -5.73 20.61 7.55
C ASP A 188 -4.21 20.74 7.71
N ARG A 189 -3.51 19.62 7.89
CA ARG A 189 -2.04 19.52 7.97
C ARG A 189 -1.36 19.35 6.61
N ASP A 190 -2.13 19.34 5.54
CA ASP A 190 -1.65 19.10 4.18
C ASP A 190 -0.90 17.75 4.03
N GLN A 191 -1.30 16.73 4.81
CA GLN A 191 -0.76 15.37 4.78
C GLN A 191 -1.71 14.35 4.13
N ILE A 192 -2.98 14.68 3.97
CA ILE A 192 -3.97 13.91 3.24
C ILE A 192 -4.53 14.77 2.10
N LEU A 193 -4.62 14.17 0.91
CA LEU A 193 -5.27 14.73 -0.27
C LEU A 193 -6.72 14.26 -0.32
N PHE A 194 -7.61 15.13 -0.78
CA PHE A 194 -8.96 14.76 -1.19
C PHE A 194 -9.18 15.18 -2.64
N ILE A 195 -9.16 14.21 -3.56
CA ILE A 195 -9.22 14.43 -5.01
C ILE A 195 -10.26 13.47 -5.58
N ASP A 196 -11.22 14.00 -6.34
CA ASP A 196 -12.26 13.23 -7.02
C ASP A 196 -13.05 12.27 -6.09
N GLY A 197 -13.24 12.66 -4.83
CA GLY A 197 -13.96 11.86 -3.83
C GLY A 197 -13.09 10.85 -3.09
N ILE A 198 -11.77 10.80 -3.35
CA ILE A 198 -10.84 9.86 -2.76
C ILE A 198 -9.93 10.56 -1.74
N TYR A 199 -9.88 10.04 -0.53
CA TYR A 199 -8.93 10.42 0.50
C TYR A 199 -7.64 9.61 0.38
N MET A 200 -6.51 10.27 0.19
CA MET A 200 -5.21 9.59 0.06
C MET A 200 -4.12 10.31 0.85
N VAL A 201 -3.46 9.58 1.75
CA VAL A 201 -2.29 10.09 2.48
C VAL A 201 -1.16 10.38 1.50
N LYS A 202 -0.49 11.53 1.64
CA LYS A 202 0.66 11.91 0.80
C LYS A 202 1.85 10.99 1.01
N LYS A 203 2.68 10.84 -0.02
CA LYS A 203 3.97 10.15 0.10
C LYS A 203 4.90 10.98 0.99
N ALA A 204 5.74 10.30 1.78
CA ALA A 204 6.77 10.98 2.57
C ALA A 204 7.66 11.91 1.72
N SER A 205 7.95 11.55 0.46
CA SER A 205 8.69 12.40 -0.49
C SER A 205 7.94 13.68 -0.88
N GLU A 206 6.61 13.66 -0.94
CA GLU A 206 5.78 14.83 -1.28
C GLU A 206 5.76 15.85 -0.13
N LEU A 207 5.90 15.39 1.12
CA LEU A 207 5.95 16.22 2.32
C LEU A 207 7.25 17.03 2.46
N LEU A 208 8.38 16.51 1.94
CA LEU A 208 9.70 17.16 2.05
C LEU A 208 9.91 18.31 1.05
N THR A 209 9.04 18.43 0.05
CA THR A 209 9.14 19.47 -0.99
C THR A 209 8.69 20.85 -0.50
N TYR A 210 7.91 20.91 0.58
CA TYR A 210 7.33 22.16 1.10
C TYR A 210 8.08 22.76 2.31
N SER A 211 9.01 22.03 2.92
CA SER A 211 9.80 22.53 4.06
C SER A 211 11.07 23.27 3.67
N ASN A 212 11.37 23.39 2.37
CA ASN A 212 12.58 24.04 1.84
C ASN A 212 12.29 25.32 1.02
N ASN A 213 11.07 25.86 1.08
CA ASN A 213 10.71 27.18 0.54
C ASN A 213 10.23 28.09 1.68
#